data_AF-A0A672S8D7-F1
#
_entry.id   AF-A0A672S8D7-F1
#
_cell.length_a   1.000
_cell.length_b   1.000
_cell.length_c   1.000
_cell.angle_alpha   90.00
_cell.angle_beta   90.00
_cell.angle_gamma   90.00
#
_symmetry.space_group_name_H-M   'P 1'
#
loop_
_entity.id
_entity.type
_entity.pdbx_description
1 polymer ?
#
loop_
_entity_poly.entity_id
_entity_poly.type
_entity_poly.pdbx_seq_one_letter_code
_entity_poly.pdbx_strand_id
1 'polypeptide(L)'
;LRETLQNLLHEQQTTSWDHPKMTQLFQSMDDLSHVRFSAYRTAMKSRRLQKALCLDLLELSIAQSVFDQHKLTHNGQLLEIPGIINCLSTIYRELQQVHPDLVNVPLCVDLCLNWLLKVYDSDRSGKVQVLSMKIGLFSLSKGPLKDKYKYLFAQVAGAAGVCNQRQLALLLHNSIQIPHQLGEAAAFGGRNMEPSVRSCFQNVS
;
A
#
# COMPACT_ATOMS: atom_id res chain seq x y z
N LEU A 1 -10.29 16.02 12.42
CA LEU A 1 -9.06 15.98 11.59
C LEU A 1 -7.95 16.87 12.18
N ARG A 2 -8.13 18.19 12.36
CA ARG A 2 -7.18 19.01 13.14
C ARG A 2 -7.23 18.73 14.64
N GLU A 3 -8.43 18.64 15.22
CA GLU A 3 -8.59 18.55 16.68
C GLU A 3 -8.19 17.19 17.27
N THR A 4 -8.46 16.09 16.56
CA THR A 4 -8.12 14.73 17.02
C THR A 4 -6.61 14.47 16.97
N LEU A 5 -5.91 15.06 16.00
CA LEU A 5 -4.44 15.05 15.93
C LEU A 5 -3.82 16.05 16.92
N GLN A 6 -4.42 17.22 17.15
CA GLN A 6 -3.93 18.20 18.11
C GLN A 6 -3.99 17.70 19.56
N ASN A 7 -4.99 16.90 19.93
CA ASN A 7 -5.15 16.43 21.31
C ASN A 7 -4.15 15.34 21.72
N LEU A 8 -3.59 14.57 20.76
CA LEU A 8 -2.52 13.60 21.02
C LEU A 8 -1.10 14.22 20.95
N LEU A 9 -0.97 15.40 20.31
CA LEU A 9 0.31 16.08 20.10
C LEU A 9 0.60 17.19 21.14
N HIS A 10 -0.38 17.55 21.99
CA HIS A 10 -0.26 18.67 22.92
C HIS A 10 0.76 18.46 24.05
N GLU A 11 1.17 17.22 24.34
CA GLU A 11 2.18 16.92 25.37
C GLU A 11 3.63 17.05 24.89
N GLN A 12 3.90 17.14 23.57
CA GLN A 12 5.27 17.09 23.03
C GLN A 12 5.72 18.28 22.17
N GLN A 13 4.90 19.32 21.99
CA GLN A 13 5.26 20.55 21.23
C GLN A 13 5.91 20.32 19.85
N THR A 14 5.67 19.18 19.21
CA THR A 14 6.14 18.88 17.84
C THR A 14 4.95 18.61 16.92
N THR A 15 4.91 19.24 15.75
CA THR A 15 3.94 18.91 14.69
C THR A 15 4.49 17.77 13.83
N SER A 16 4.11 16.52 14.14
CA SER A 16 4.43 15.35 13.30
C SER A 16 3.22 14.95 12.46
N TRP A 17 3.41 14.80 11.14
CA TRP A 17 2.42 14.21 10.24
C TRP A 17 2.30 12.69 10.39
N ASP A 18 3.27 12.07 11.05
CA ASP A 18 3.33 10.64 11.28
C ASP A 18 2.67 10.27 12.62
N HIS A 19 1.73 9.33 12.56
CA HIS A 19 1.12 8.75 13.75
C HIS A 19 2.22 8.10 14.63
N PRO A 20 2.27 8.33 15.95
CA PRO A 20 3.38 7.86 16.82
C PRO A 20 3.65 6.36 16.70
N LYS A 21 2.61 5.53 16.65
CA LYS A 21 2.73 4.08 16.42
C LYS A 21 3.36 3.73 15.07
N MET A 22 3.14 4.54 14.03
CA MET A 22 3.77 4.33 12.73
C MET A 22 5.28 4.62 12.79
N THR A 23 5.68 5.69 13.47
CA THR A 23 7.09 6.01 13.71
C THR A 23 7.78 4.89 14.48
N GLN A 24 7.17 4.43 15.58
CA GLN A 24 7.68 3.30 16.36
C GLN A 24 7.77 2.01 15.54
N LEU A 25 6.79 1.75 14.68
CA LEU A 25 6.79 0.60 13.78
C LEU A 25 7.97 0.64 12.80
N PHE A 26 8.24 1.78 12.15
CA PHE A 26 9.39 1.90 11.25
C PHE A 26 10.72 1.80 11.99
N GLN A 27 10.84 2.44 13.17
CA GLN A 27 12.04 2.31 14.01
C GLN A 27 12.28 0.85 14.43
N SER A 28 11.21 0.12 14.76
CA SER A 28 11.33 -1.30 15.12
C SER A 28 11.96 -2.14 14.00
N MET A 29 11.88 -1.71 12.73
CA MET A 29 12.42 -2.45 11.59
C MET A 29 13.94 -2.33 11.43
N ASP A 30 14.59 -1.45 12.18
CA ASP A 30 16.05 -1.28 12.15
C ASP A 30 16.78 -2.52 12.71
N ASP A 31 16.11 -3.27 13.59
CA ASP A 31 16.62 -4.55 14.09
C ASP A 31 16.78 -5.62 12.98
N LEU A 32 16.12 -5.46 11.83
CA LEU A 32 16.22 -6.36 10.67
C LEU A 32 17.43 -6.05 9.78
N SER A 33 18.21 -5.00 10.08
CA SER A 33 19.38 -4.58 9.30
C SER A 33 20.44 -5.69 9.15
N HIS A 34 20.53 -6.61 10.12
CA HIS A 34 21.45 -7.76 10.10
C HIS A 34 21.11 -8.83 9.05
N VAL A 35 19.89 -8.82 8.49
CA VAL A 35 19.48 -9.80 7.47
C VAL A 35 20.25 -9.52 6.18
N ARG A 36 21.20 -10.41 5.85
CA ARG A 36 22.14 -10.24 4.73
C ARG A 36 21.47 -10.11 3.36
N PHE A 37 20.47 -10.95 3.09
CA PHE A 37 19.78 -10.93 1.80
C PHE A 37 18.70 -9.84 1.77
N SER A 38 18.89 -8.84 0.92
CA SER A 38 18.01 -7.67 0.80
C SER A 38 16.55 -8.06 0.55
N ALA A 39 16.28 -8.99 -0.37
CA ALA A 39 14.92 -9.44 -0.66
C ALA A 39 14.21 -10.01 0.59
N TYR A 40 14.91 -10.79 1.41
CA TYR A 40 14.38 -11.34 2.65
C TYR A 40 14.19 -10.26 3.71
N ARG A 41 15.15 -9.33 3.84
CA ARG A 41 15.04 -8.19 4.75
C ARG A 41 13.83 -7.33 4.41
N THR A 42 13.65 -6.96 3.14
CA THR A 42 12.47 -6.24 2.65
C THR A 42 11.20 -7.03 2.90
N ALA A 43 11.18 -8.34 2.64
CA ALA A 43 10.02 -9.18 2.93
C ALA A 43 9.65 -9.20 4.41
N MET A 44 10.64 -9.28 5.32
CA MET A 44 10.42 -9.23 6.77
C MET A 44 9.91 -7.85 7.22
N LYS A 45 10.49 -6.76 6.69
CA LYS A 45 9.99 -5.40 6.93
C LYS A 45 8.54 -5.23 6.45
N SER A 46 8.26 -5.65 5.22
CA SER A 46 6.91 -5.67 4.65
C SER A 46 5.95 -6.52 5.47
N ARG A 47 6.39 -7.66 6.01
CA ARG A 47 5.56 -8.53 6.86
C ARG A 47 5.19 -7.86 8.19
N ARG A 48 6.12 -7.13 8.81
CA ARG A 48 5.83 -6.37 10.04
C ARG A 48 4.83 -5.24 9.77
N LEU A 49 5.06 -4.50 8.69
CA LEU A 49 4.13 -3.48 8.21
C LEU A 49 2.73 -4.09 7.96
N GLN A 50 2.68 -5.18 7.21
CA GLN A 50 1.45 -5.89 6.87
C GLN A 50 0.62 -6.25 8.11
N LYS A 51 1.27 -6.84 9.13
CA LYS A 51 0.61 -7.22 10.39
C LYS A 51 0.11 -6.02 11.18
N ALA A 52 0.94 -4.97 11.28
CA ALA A 52 0.57 -3.77 12.03
C ALA A 52 -0.61 -3.01 11.39
N LEU A 53 -0.78 -3.13 10.08
CA LEU A 53 -1.92 -2.61 9.33
C LEU A 53 -3.08 -3.61 9.25
N CYS A 54 -2.96 -4.83 9.81
CA CYS A 54 -3.94 -5.92 9.68
C CYS A 54 -4.26 -6.32 8.22
N LEU A 55 -3.41 -5.97 7.25
CA LEU A 55 -3.61 -6.32 5.85
C LEU A 55 -3.35 -7.82 5.59
N ASP A 56 -2.70 -8.52 6.51
CA ASP A 56 -2.60 -9.98 6.46
C ASP A 56 -3.90 -10.72 6.79
N LEU A 57 -4.94 -10.00 7.21
CA LEU A 57 -6.30 -10.50 7.33
C LEU A 57 -7.15 -10.17 6.09
N LEU A 58 -6.71 -9.21 5.27
CA LEU A 58 -7.48 -8.72 4.12
C LEU A 58 -7.47 -9.71 2.97
N GLU A 59 -8.56 -10.42 2.76
CA GLU A 59 -8.71 -11.29 1.59
C GLU A 59 -8.94 -10.50 0.29
N LEU A 60 -8.45 -11.05 -0.83
CA LEU A 60 -8.56 -10.41 -2.14
C LEU A 60 -10.03 -10.13 -2.52
N SER A 61 -10.95 -11.03 -2.17
CA SER A 61 -12.39 -10.91 -2.43
C SER A 61 -13.03 -9.75 -1.68
N ILE A 62 -12.71 -9.59 -0.39
CA ILE A 62 -13.19 -8.48 0.45
C ILE A 62 -12.74 -7.15 -0.16
N ALA A 63 -11.45 -7.03 -0.47
CA ALA A 63 -10.93 -5.80 -1.06
C ALA A 63 -11.59 -5.46 -2.41
N GLN A 64 -11.81 -6.45 -3.28
CA GLN A 64 -12.53 -6.25 -4.56
C GLN A 64 -13.96 -5.76 -4.33
N SER A 65 -14.71 -6.46 -3.47
CA SER A 65 -16.10 -6.12 -3.18
C SER A 65 -16.24 -4.69 -2.65
N VAL A 66 -15.34 -4.27 -1.75
CA VAL A 66 -15.35 -2.90 -1.23
C VAL A 66 -14.99 -1.87 -2.31
N PHE A 67 -14.01 -2.15 -3.18
CA PHE A 67 -13.69 -1.24 -4.29
C PHE A 67 -14.87 -1.07 -5.25
N ASP A 68 -15.61 -2.14 -5.53
CA ASP A 68 -16.81 -2.08 -6.36
C ASP A 68 -17.93 -1.30 -5.67
N GLN A 69 -18.16 -1.52 -4.38
CA GLN A 69 -19.14 -0.78 -3.57
C GLN A 69 -18.86 0.73 -3.57
N HIS A 70 -17.59 1.12 -3.46
CA HIS A 70 -17.15 2.52 -3.51
C HIS A 70 -16.98 3.06 -4.94
N LYS A 71 -17.33 2.27 -5.97
CA LYS A 71 -17.26 2.63 -7.40
C LYS A 71 -15.86 3.06 -7.84
N LEU A 72 -14.82 2.44 -7.28
CA LEU A 72 -13.42 2.71 -7.60
C LEU A 72 -12.99 1.98 -8.87
N THR A 73 -13.73 2.18 -9.97
CA THR A 73 -13.52 1.51 -11.27
C THR A 73 -12.50 2.24 -12.13
N HIS A 74 -12.40 3.56 -12.02
CA HIS A 74 -11.46 4.37 -12.79
C HIS A 74 -10.10 4.46 -12.10
N ASN A 75 -9.17 3.60 -12.50
CA ASN A 75 -7.82 3.53 -11.94
C ASN A 75 -7.04 4.86 -12.04
N GLY A 76 -7.38 5.73 -12.99
CA GLY A 76 -6.79 7.06 -13.14
C GLY A 76 -7.25 8.10 -12.12
N GLN A 77 -8.40 7.88 -11.46
CA GLN A 77 -9.02 8.83 -10.53
C GLN A 77 -8.12 9.11 -9.32
N LEU A 78 -8.05 10.38 -8.93
CA LEU A 78 -7.45 10.80 -7.67
C LEU A 78 -8.50 10.78 -6.56
N LEU A 79 -8.23 10.02 -5.50
CA LEU A 79 -9.08 9.91 -4.33
C LEU A 79 -8.54 10.81 -3.22
N GLU A 80 -9.37 11.72 -2.73
CA GLU A 80 -9.04 12.61 -1.61
C GLU A 80 -9.09 11.87 -0.27
N ILE A 81 -8.40 12.39 0.76
CA ILE A 81 -8.35 11.81 2.11
C ILE A 81 -9.72 11.30 2.62
N PRO A 82 -10.84 12.07 2.53
CA PRO A 82 -12.14 11.57 3.00
C PRO A 82 -12.62 10.33 2.24
N GLY A 83 -12.37 10.26 0.93
CA GLY A 83 -12.68 9.09 0.12
C GLY A 83 -11.83 7.88 0.47
N ILE A 84 -10.53 8.09 0.74
CA ILE A 84 -9.62 7.04 1.20
C ILE A 84 -10.10 6.49 2.56
N ILE A 85 -10.40 7.38 3.51
CA ILE A 85 -10.91 7.04 4.84
C ILE A 85 -12.20 6.23 4.74
N ASN A 86 -13.15 6.64 3.90
CA ASN A 86 -14.41 5.93 3.73
C ASN A 86 -14.20 4.51 3.20
N CYS A 87 -13.35 4.35 2.18
CA CYS A 87 -13.03 3.03 1.63
C CYS A 87 -12.32 2.14 2.67
N LEU A 88 -11.29 2.65 3.34
CA LEU A 88 -10.59 1.92 4.41
C LEU A 88 -11.51 1.57 5.57
N SER A 89 -12.42 2.47 5.96
CA SER A 89 -13.39 2.23 7.02
C SER A 89 -14.30 1.06 6.70
N THR A 90 -14.77 0.94 5.45
CA THR A 90 -15.54 -0.23 5.02
C THR A 90 -14.69 -1.49 5.09
N ILE A 91 -13.46 -1.49 4.53
CA ILE A 91 -12.55 -2.64 4.61
C ILE A 91 -12.37 -3.11 6.06
N TYR A 92 -11.99 -2.22 6.97
CA TYR A 92 -11.70 -2.62 8.34
C TYR A 92 -12.95 -2.99 9.14
N ARG A 93 -14.14 -2.48 8.79
CA ARG A 93 -15.41 -2.98 9.38
C ARG A 93 -15.69 -4.42 8.96
N GLU A 94 -15.48 -4.77 7.68
CA GLU A 94 -15.60 -6.16 7.22
C GLU A 94 -14.60 -7.06 7.95
N LEU A 95 -13.34 -6.62 8.10
CA LEU A 95 -12.33 -7.38 8.83
C LEU A 95 -12.65 -7.52 10.33
N GLN A 96 -13.21 -6.49 10.96
CA GLN A 96 -13.60 -6.54 12.38
C GLN A 96 -14.75 -7.52 12.62
N GLN A 97 -15.70 -7.65 11.69
CA GLN A 97 -16.76 -8.65 11.81
C GLN A 97 -16.22 -10.08 11.84
N VAL A 98 -15.16 -10.35 11.05
CA VAL A 98 -14.52 -11.67 10.99
C VAL A 98 -13.49 -11.88 12.11
N HIS A 99 -12.83 -10.80 12.54
CA HIS A 99 -11.72 -10.82 13.50
C HIS A 99 -11.86 -9.72 14.57
N PRO A 100 -12.88 -9.80 15.45
CA PRO A 100 -13.24 -8.71 16.37
C PRO A 100 -12.13 -8.33 17.35
N ASP A 101 -11.35 -9.30 17.82
CA ASP A 101 -10.29 -9.08 18.81
C ASP A 101 -8.97 -8.56 18.20
N LEU A 102 -8.84 -8.59 16.87
CA LEU A 102 -7.61 -8.21 16.17
C LEU A 102 -7.70 -6.83 15.51
N VAL A 103 -8.91 -6.35 15.21
CA VAL A 103 -9.11 -5.15 14.38
C VAL A 103 -9.73 -4.02 15.18
N ASN A 104 -8.91 -3.00 15.45
CA ASN A 104 -9.38 -1.70 15.93
C ASN A 104 -9.60 -0.78 14.73
N VAL A 105 -10.85 -0.64 14.28
CA VAL A 105 -11.18 0.07 13.03
C VAL A 105 -10.60 1.49 12.97
N PRO A 106 -10.82 2.40 13.95
CA PRO A 106 -10.24 3.75 13.90
C PRO A 106 -8.71 3.74 13.73
N LEU A 107 -8.02 2.93 14.53
CA LEU A 107 -6.56 2.88 14.50
C LEU A 107 -6.04 2.30 13.18
N CYS A 108 -6.64 1.22 12.68
CA CYS A 108 -6.24 0.60 11.42
C CYS A 108 -6.45 1.54 10.23
N VAL A 109 -7.56 2.30 10.21
CA VAL A 109 -7.81 3.33 9.20
C VAL A 109 -6.73 4.41 9.24
N ASP A 110 -6.41 4.95 10.42
CA ASP A 110 -5.41 6.02 10.58
C ASP A 110 -4.01 5.56 10.15
N LEU A 111 -3.58 4.38 10.60
CA LEU A 111 -2.26 3.83 10.24
C LEU A 111 -2.16 3.53 8.75
N CYS A 112 -3.20 2.93 8.17
CA CYS A 112 -3.21 2.58 6.76
C CYS A 112 -3.30 3.81 5.85
N LEU A 113 -4.07 4.83 6.25
CA LEU A 113 -4.11 6.13 5.57
C LEU A 113 -2.72 6.79 5.60
N ASN A 114 -2.10 6.89 6.78
CA ASN A 114 -0.78 7.47 6.91
C ASN A 114 0.25 6.75 6.03
N TRP A 115 0.21 5.41 6.01
CA TRP A 115 1.06 4.61 5.14
C TRP A 115 0.82 4.89 3.65
N LEU A 116 -0.44 4.88 3.18
CA LEU A 116 -0.78 5.15 1.78
C LEU A 116 -0.33 6.54 1.33
N LEU A 117 -0.54 7.57 2.15
CA LEU A 117 -0.08 8.93 1.83
C LEU A 117 1.45 9.01 1.79
N LYS A 118 2.14 8.32 2.71
CA LYS A 118 3.61 8.32 2.72
C LYS A 118 4.21 7.62 1.50
N VAL A 119 3.53 6.60 0.96
CA VAL A 119 3.98 5.87 -0.22
C VAL A 119 3.59 6.59 -1.53
N TYR A 120 2.40 7.19 -1.61
CA TYR A 120 1.80 7.60 -2.88
C TYR A 120 1.40 9.09 -2.99
N ASP A 121 1.51 9.88 -1.93
CA ASP A 121 1.21 11.33 -1.90
C ASP A 121 2.49 12.13 -1.59
N SER A 122 3.52 11.95 -2.43
CA SER A 122 4.84 12.56 -2.21
C SER A 122 4.83 14.09 -2.32
N ASP A 123 3.88 14.66 -3.05
CA ASP A 123 3.65 16.10 -3.20
C ASP A 123 2.75 16.67 -2.09
N ARG A 124 2.28 15.84 -1.15
CA ARG A 124 1.42 16.23 -0.01
C ARG A 124 0.13 16.92 -0.46
N SER A 125 -0.41 16.49 -1.59
CA SER A 125 -1.67 16.99 -2.15
C SER A 125 -2.90 16.52 -1.36
N GLY A 126 -2.75 15.49 -0.51
CA GLY A 126 -3.86 14.83 0.17
C GLY A 126 -4.68 13.93 -0.76
N LYS A 127 -4.08 13.47 -1.87
CA LYS A 127 -4.72 12.65 -2.89
C LYS A 127 -3.89 11.42 -3.20
N VAL A 128 -4.55 10.29 -3.44
CA VAL A 128 -3.91 9.05 -3.91
C VAL A 128 -4.68 8.54 -5.12
N GLN A 129 -3.95 8.15 -6.17
CA GLN A 129 -4.58 7.54 -7.33
C GLN A 129 -5.19 6.18 -6.98
N VAL A 130 -6.39 5.87 -7.49
CA VAL A 130 -7.08 4.60 -7.24
C VAL A 130 -6.19 3.40 -7.58
N LEU A 131 -5.46 3.44 -8.69
CA LEU A 131 -4.49 2.41 -9.05
C LEU A 131 -3.44 2.17 -7.96
N SER A 132 -2.85 3.24 -7.43
CA SER A 132 -1.83 3.20 -6.39
C SER A 132 -2.38 2.60 -5.09
N MET A 133 -3.59 3.01 -4.68
CA MET A 133 -4.26 2.45 -3.52
C MET A 133 -4.51 0.94 -3.68
N LYS A 134 -5.03 0.52 -4.84
CA LYS A 134 -5.24 -0.91 -5.16
C LYS A 134 -3.92 -1.68 -5.09
N ILE A 135 -2.87 -1.20 -5.74
CA ILE A 135 -1.56 -1.85 -5.76
C ILE A 135 -0.99 -1.97 -4.34
N GLY A 136 -1.07 -0.91 -3.53
CA GLY A 136 -0.63 -0.92 -2.14
C GLY A 136 -1.34 -1.99 -1.31
N LEU A 137 -2.67 -1.94 -1.28
CA LEU A 137 -3.48 -2.85 -0.46
C LEU A 137 -3.34 -4.32 -0.92
N PHE A 138 -3.33 -4.59 -2.23
CA PHE A 138 -3.20 -5.95 -2.76
C PHE A 138 -1.79 -6.54 -2.60
N SER A 139 -0.76 -5.70 -2.66
CA SER A 139 0.62 -6.17 -2.42
C SER A 139 0.73 -6.75 -1.00
N LEU A 140 0.10 -6.11 -0.02
CA LEU A 140 0.12 -6.49 1.39
C LEU A 140 -1.11 -7.30 1.83
N SER A 141 -2.04 -7.67 0.96
CA SER A 141 -3.22 -8.45 1.35
C SER A 141 -2.91 -9.91 1.67
N LYS A 142 -3.88 -10.66 2.22
CA LYS A 142 -3.85 -12.11 2.33
C LYS A 142 -4.25 -12.75 1.00
N GLY A 143 -3.50 -13.76 0.56
CA GLY A 143 -3.90 -14.61 -0.56
C GLY A 143 -2.72 -15.15 -1.37
N PRO A 144 -2.98 -16.09 -2.30
CA PRO A 144 -1.96 -16.67 -3.16
C PRO A 144 -1.30 -15.60 -4.04
N LEU A 145 0.03 -15.71 -4.19
CA LEU A 145 0.81 -14.76 -4.98
C LEU A 145 0.34 -14.69 -6.45
N LYS A 146 -0.04 -15.84 -7.02
CA LYS A 146 -0.57 -15.94 -8.38
C LYS A 146 -1.81 -15.08 -8.59
N ASP A 147 -2.72 -15.06 -7.62
CA ASP A 147 -4.00 -14.34 -7.74
C ASP A 147 -3.80 -12.84 -7.56
N LYS A 148 -2.88 -12.44 -6.68
CA LYS A 148 -2.41 -11.05 -6.59
C LYS A 148 -1.85 -10.56 -7.92
N TYR A 149 -0.96 -11.33 -8.54
CA TYR A 149 -0.38 -10.95 -9.83
C TYR A 149 -1.42 -10.83 -10.94
N LYS A 150 -2.35 -11.79 -11.03
CA LYS A 150 -3.46 -11.73 -11.98
C LYS A 150 -4.29 -10.45 -11.80
N TYR A 151 -4.68 -10.16 -10.56
CA TYR A 151 -5.48 -8.99 -10.25
C TYR A 151 -4.74 -7.70 -10.60
N LEU A 152 -3.51 -7.53 -10.14
CA LEU A 152 -2.70 -6.33 -10.35
C LEU A 152 -2.39 -6.10 -11.83
N PHE A 153 -2.10 -7.17 -12.58
CA PHE A 153 -1.93 -7.09 -14.03
C PHE A 153 -3.22 -6.63 -14.72
N ALA A 154 -4.37 -7.18 -14.32
CA ALA A 154 -5.67 -6.77 -14.87
C ALA A 154 -6.00 -5.29 -14.59
N GLN A 155 -5.45 -4.68 -13.52
CA GLN A 155 -5.63 -3.26 -13.25
C GLN A 155 -4.90 -2.33 -14.24
N VAL A 156 -3.88 -2.83 -14.95
CA VAL A 156 -3.12 -2.03 -15.94
C VAL A 156 -3.30 -2.50 -17.37
N ALA A 157 -3.72 -3.74 -17.59
CA ALA A 157 -3.95 -4.29 -18.92
C ALA A 157 -5.09 -3.55 -19.65
N GLY A 158 -5.02 -3.52 -20.99
CA GLY A 158 -6.08 -2.99 -21.83
C GLY A 158 -7.29 -3.94 -21.90
N ALA A 159 -8.37 -3.49 -22.56
CA ALA A 159 -9.62 -4.26 -22.69
C ALA A 159 -9.46 -5.66 -23.31
N ALA A 160 -8.43 -5.86 -24.14
CA ALA A 160 -8.10 -7.16 -24.74
C ALA A 160 -7.34 -8.11 -23.79
N GLY A 161 -7.09 -7.72 -22.53
CA GLY A 161 -6.27 -8.48 -21.58
C GLY A 161 -4.76 -8.42 -21.86
N VAL A 162 -4.33 -7.54 -22.77
CA VAL A 162 -2.93 -7.34 -23.15
C VAL A 162 -2.36 -6.10 -22.46
N CYS A 163 -1.10 -6.16 -22.05
CA CYS A 163 -0.38 -5.08 -21.40
C CYS A 163 0.80 -4.65 -22.28
N ASN A 164 0.89 -3.35 -22.58
CA ASN A 164 2.04 -2.77 -23.27
C ASN A 164 3.12 -2.27 -22.29
N GLN A 165 4.26 -1.82 -22.80
CA GLN A 165 5.40 -1.37 -21.98
C GLN A 165 5.02 -0.25 -21.01
N ARG A 166 4.19 0.71 -21.44
CA ARG A 166 3.73 1.82 -20.59
C ARG A 166 2.84 1.32 -19.44
N GLN A 167 1.91 0.41 -19.73
CA GLN A 167 1.03 -0.19 -18.73
C GLN A 167 1.81 -1.01 -17.70
N LEU A 168 2.79 -1.79 -18.15
CA LEU A 168 3.68 -2.51 -17.23
C LEU A 168 4.52 -1.54 -16.40
N ALA A 169 5.04 -0.47 -17.01
CA ALA A 169 5.78 0.56 -16.29
C ALA A 169 4.93 1.21 -15.18
N LEU A 170 3.64 1.44 -15.39
CA LEU A 170 2.73 1.94 -14.35
C LEU A 170 2.62 0.99 -13.15
N LEU A 171 2.47 -0.31 -13.41
CA LEU A 171 2.41 -1.32 -12.34
C LEU A 171 3.72 -1.37 -11.55
N LEU A 172 4.86 -1.42 -12.25
CA LEU A 172 6.18 -1.50 -11.62
C LEU A 172 6.51 -0.21 -10.86
N HIS A 173 6.19 0.96 -11.44
CA HIS A 173 6.42 2.25 -10.81
C HIS A 173 5.64 2.41 -9.49
N ASN A 174 4.41 1.92 -9.43
CA ASN A 174 3.64 1.92 -8.18
C ASN A 174 4.18 0.88 -7.19
N SER A 175 4.52 -0.32 -7.68
CA SER A 175 5.01 -1.42 -6.83
C SER A 175 6.34 -1.07 -6.15
N ILE A 176 7.25 -0.38 -6.83
CA ILE A 176 8.57 0.00 -6.29
C ILE A 176 8.47 1.07 -5.19
N GLN A 177 7.36 1.80 -5.08
CA GLN A 177 7.19 2.79 -4.01
C GLN A 177 7.16 2.13 -2.62
N ILE A 178 6.65 0.90 -2.52
CA ILE A 178 6.58 0.17 -1.25
C ILE A 178 7.98 -0.11 -0.67
N PRO A 179 8.91 -0.81 -1.37
CA PRO A 179 10.26 -1.00 -0.88
C PRO A 179 11.06 0.32 -0.83
N HIS A 180 10.72 1.31 -1.66
CA HIS A 180 11.30 2.64 -1.54
C HIS A 180 11.00 3.26 -0.18
N GLN A 181 9.75 3.20 0.26
CA GLN A 181 9.32 3.71 1.57
C GLN A 181 9.95 2.94 2.75
N LEU A 182 10.37 1.69 2.53
CA LEU A 182 11.09 0.87 3.52
C LEU A 182 12.62 1.13 3.51
N GLY A 183 13.12 2.02 2.64
CA GLY A 183 14.54 2.30 2.47
C GLY A 183 15.31 1.22 1.70
N GLU A 184 14.61 0.34 0.97
CA GLU A 184 15.19 -0.86 0.35
C GLU A 184 15.17 -0.83 -1.19
N ALA A 185 14.66 0.23 -1.83
CA ALA A 185 14.51 0.28 -3.31
C ALA A 185 15.81 0.07 -4.10
N ALA A 186 16.97 0.41 -3.55
CA ALA A 186 18.26 0.18 -4.21
C ALA A 186 18.50 -1.31 -4.52
N ALA A 187 17.95 -2.22 -3.71
CA ALA A 187 18.05 -3.65 -3.93
C ALA A 187 17.17 -4.17 -5.10
N PHE A 188 16.28 -3.33 -5.63
CA PHE A 188 15.29 -3.69 -6.65
C PHE A 188 15.45 -2.90 -7.96
N GLY A 189 16.67 -2.43 -8.25
CA GLY A 189 16.96 -1.66 -9.47
C GLY A 189 16.64 -0.16 -9.36
N GLY A 190 16.28 0.33 -8.17
CA GLY A 190 16.01 1.74 -7.92
C GLY A 190 14.70 2.22 -8.56
N ARG A 191 14.57 3.55 -8.73
CA ARG A 191 13.35 4.19 -9.24
C ARG A 191 13.26 4.21 -10.77
N ASN A 192 14.22 3.68 -11.53
CA ASN A 192 14.11 3.61 -12.98
C ASN A 192 13.61 2.22 -13.39
N MET A 193 12.34 2.13 -13.81
CA MET A 193 11.68 0.88 -14.19
C MET A 193 11.95 0.48 -15.64
N GLU A 194 12.56 1.34 -16.46
CA GLU A 194 12.77 1.07 -17.89
C GLU A 194 13.58 -0.22 -18.15
N PRO A 195 14.69 -0.53 -17.44
CA PRO A 195 15.41 -1.77 -17.66
C PRO A 195 14.55 -3.01 -17.38
N SER A 196 13.75 -2.99 -16.32
CA SER A 196 12.86 -4.08 -15.94
C SER A 196 11.74 -4.27 -16.96
N VAL A 197 11.16 -3.19 -17.48
CA VAL A 197 10.15 -3.24 -18.55
C VAL A 197 10.75 -3.82 -19.83
N ARG A 198 11.92 -3.32 -20.28
CA ARG A 198 12.59 -3.84 -21.47
C ARG A 198 12.92 -5.33 -21.35
N SER A 199 13.48 -5.75 -20.21
CA SER A 199 13.80 -7.15 -19.94
C SER A 199 12.56 -8.05 -19.97
N CYS A 200 11.42 -7.58 -19.43
CA CYS A 200 10.17 -8.34 -19.49
C CYS A 200 9.73 -8.59 -20.93
N PHE A 201 9.71 -7.56 -21.78
CA PHE A 201 9.25 -7.68 -23.17
C PHE A 201 10.22 -8.47 -24.07
N GLN A 202 11.52 -8.49 -23.74
CA GLN A 202 12.50 -9.35 -24.42
C GLN A 202 12.29 -10.85 -24.15
N ASN A 203 11.66 -11.21 -23.03
CA ASN A 203 11.42 -12.60 -22.65
C ASN A 203 10.04 -13.13 -23.12
N VAL A 204 9.22 -12.27 -23.74
CA VAL A 204 7.88 -12.61 -24.25
C VAL A 204 7.84 -12.59 -25.80
N SER A 205 8.90 -12.10 -26.44
CA SER A 205 9.08 -12.09 -27.90
C SER A 205 9.52 -13.43 -28.46
#